data_AF-A0A2G6GSS3-F1
#
_entry.id   AF-A0A2G6GSS3-F1
#
_cell.length_a   1.000
_cell.length_b   1.000
_cell.length_c   1.000
_cell.angle_alpha   90.00
_cell.angle_beta   90.00
_cell.angle_gamma   90.00
#
_symmetry.space_group_name_H-M   'P 1'
#
loop_
_entity.id
_entity.type
_entity.pdbx_description
1 polymer ?
#
loop_
_entity_poly.entity_id
_entity_poly.type
_entity_poly.pdbx_seq_one_letter_code
_entity_poly.pdbx_strand_id
1 'polypeptide(L)'
;HLKNAVLDEEIVERIDAEKRYYKGIEKLENQLEKAKAREEEAKQKLRKIINKLYKTGMNIADISAMTGESVEIIRLMMNDES
;
A
#
# COMPACT_ATOMS: atom_id res chain seq x y z
N HIS A 1 -2.81 -49.46 19.37
CA HIS A 1 -2.01 -49.12 18.17
C HIS A 1 -2.80 -48.32 17.13
N LEU A 2 -3.96 -48.78 16.65
CA LEU A 2 -4.79 -48.03 15.67
C LEU A 2 -5.25 -46.62 16.13
N LYS A 3 -5.67 -46.45 17.38
CA LYS A 3 -6.11 -45.13 17.90
C LYS A 3 -5.00 -44.07 17.96
N ASN A 4 -3.73 -44.47 18.10
CA ASN A 4 -2.63 -43.52 18.15
C ASN A 4 -2.24 -43.04 16.75
N ALA A 5 -2.28 -43.93 15.75
CA ALA A 5 -1.98 -43.57 14.36
C ALA A 5 -2.98 -42.56 13.78
N VAL A 6 -4.28 -42.71 14.09
CA VAL A 6 -5.32 -41.74 13.67
C VAL A 6 -5.13 -40.38 14.36
N LEU A 7 -4.74 -40.37 15.65
CA LEU A 7 -4.44 -39.12 16.36
C LEU A 7 -3.20 -38.42 15.77
N ASP A 8 -2.19 -39.19 15.39
CA ASP A 8 -0.95 -38.66 14.81
C ASP A 8 -1.20 -38.05 13.42
N GLU A 9 -2.06 -38.64 12.60
CA GLU A 9 -2.50 -38.08 11.31
C GLU A 9 -3.30 -36.79 11.49
N GLU A 10 -4.26 -36.75 12.41
CA GLU A 10 -5.04 -35.53 12.71
C GLU A 10 -4.17 -34.37 13.21
N ILE A 11 -3.11 -34.67 13.98
CA ILE A 11 -2.15 -33.65 14.45
C ILE A 11 -1.33 -33.10 13.28
N VAL A 12 -0.86 -33.95 12.37
CA VAL A 12 -0.08 -33.53 11.20
C VAL A 12 -0.93 -32.64 10.27
N GLU A 13 -2.18 -33.03 10.00
CA GLU A 13 -3.08 -32.24 9.16
C GLU A 13 -3.37 -30.86 9.75
N ARG A 14 -3.56 -30.76 11.06
CA ARG A 14 -3.76 -29.48 11.76
C ARG A 14 -2.52 -28.59 11.67
N ILE A 15 -1.33 -29.14 11.87
CA ILE A 15 -0.07 -28.39 11.75
C ILE A 15 0.12 -27.87 10.32
N ASP A 16 -0.22 -28.67 9.30
CA ASP A 16 -0.08 -28.25 7.90
C ASP A 16 -1.16 -27.24 7.47
N ALA A 17 -2.37 -27.31 8.03
CA ALA A 17 -3.38 -26.26 7.87
C ALA A 17 -2.90 -24.94 8.49
N GLU A 18 -2.34 -25.00 9.70
CA GLU A 18 -1.84 -23.84 10.43
C GLU A 18 -0.62 -23.20 9.72
N LYS A 19 0.32 -23.99 9.21
CA LYS A 19 1.43 -23.49 8.37
C LYS A 19 0.94 -22.80 7.10
N ARG A 20 -0.10 -23.34 6.43
CA ARG A 20 -0.69 -22.72 5.24
C ARG A 20 -1.38 -21.40 5.57
N TYR A 21 -2.06 -21.33 6.71
CA TYR A 21 -2.68 -20.11 7.20
C TYR A 21 -1.64 -19.00 7.46
N TYR A 22 -0.57 -19.30 8.19
CA TYR A 22 0.51 -18.33 8.44
C TYR A 22 1.23 -17.88 7.16
N LYS A 23 1.51 -18.80 6.22
CA LYS A 23 2.04 -18.43 4.88
C LYS A 23 1.09 -17.52 4.10
N GLY A 24 -0.22 -17.70 4.28
CA GLY A 24 -1.24 -16.83 3.70
C GLY A 24 -1.15 -15.40 4.25
N ILE A 25 -1.00 -15.26 5.57
CA ILE A 25 -0.83 -13.97 6.25
C ILE A 25 0.45 -13.28 5.79
N GLU A 26 1.59 -13.96 5.81
CA GLU A 26 2.89 -13.39 5.39
C GLU A 26 2.84 -12.89 3.94
N LYS A 27 2.15 -13.60 3.05
CA LYS A 27 1.97 -13.17 1.66
C LYS A 27 1.11 -11.90 1.56
N LEU A 28 0.06 -11.77 2.36
CA LEU A 28 -0.80 -10.59 2.41
C LEU A 28 -0.07 -9.38 2.99
N GLU A 29 0.72 -9.57 4.06
CA GLU A 29 1.56 -8.53 4.65
C GLU A 29 2.60 -8.02 3.66
N ASN A 30 3.29 -8.91 2.96
CA ASN A 30 4.24 -8.55 1.90
C ASN A 30 3.56 -7.80 0.73
N GLN A 31 2.34 -8.17 0.37
CA GLN A 31 1.57 -7.46 -0.66
C GLN A 31 1.16 -6.07 -0.19
N LEU A 32 0.75 -5.93 1.08
CA LEU A 32 0.41 -4.65 1.69
C LEU A 32 1.63 -3.73 1.74
N GLU A 33 2.80 -4.24 2.14
CA GLU A 33 4.04 -3.46 2.17
C GLU A 33 4.43 -2.98 0.77
N LYS A 34 4.38 -3.87 -0.23
CA LYS A 34 4.63 -3.49 -1.63
C LYS A 34 3.61 -2.47 -2.16
N ALA A 35 2.35 -2.58 -1.78
CA ALA A 35 1.31 -1.62 -2.16
C ALA A 35 1.57 -0.25 -1.53
N LYS A 36 1.90 -0.20 -0.23
CA LYS A 36 2.28 1.03 0.48
C LYS A 36 3.51 1.70 -0.14
N ALA A 37 4.54 0.92 -0.47
CA ALA A 37 5.75 1.44 -1.11
C ALA A 37 5.43 2.06 -2.49
N ARG A 38 4.57 1.41 -3.30
CA ARG A 38 4.13 1.94 -4.59
C ARG A 38 3.26 3.20 -4.45
N GLU A 39 2.38 3.22 -3.46
CA GLU A 39 1.54 4.38 -3.16
C GLU A 39 2.40 5.58 -2.78
N GLU A 40 3.41 5.38 -1.92
CA GLU A 40 4.35 6.42 -1.51
C GLU A 40 5.18 6.95 -2.70
N GLU A 41 5.70 6.06 -3.54
CA GLU A 41 6.42 6.45 -4.75
C GLU A 41 5.54 7.27 -5.72
N ALA A 42 4.28 6.86 -5.90
CA ALA A 42 3.32 7.58 -6.72
C ALA A 42 3.00 8.96 -6.15
N LYS A 43 2.77 9.07 -4.83
CA LYS A 43 2.56 10.35 -4.14
C LYS A 43 3.75 11.28 -4.33
N GLN A 44 4.98 10.79 -4.13
CA GLN A 44 6.19 11.60 -4.35
C GLN A 44 6.32 12.10 -5.79
N LYS A 45 5.99 11.26 -6.78
CA LYS A 45 5.98 11.67 -8.20
C LYS A 45 4.94 12.76 -8.46
N LEU A 46 3.72 12.60 -7.93
CA LEU A 46 2.65 13.59 -8.08
C LEU A 46 3.04 14.93 -7.45
N ARG A 47 3.61 14.94 -6.24
CA ARG A 47 4.13 16.16 -5.59
C ARG A 47 5.16 16.87 -6.47
N LYS A 48 6.13 16.13 -7.02
CA LYS A 48 7.14 16.70 -7.93
C LYS A 48 6.51 17.30 -9.18
N ILE A 49 5.47 16.69 -9.74
CA ILE A 49 4.75 17.21 -10.91
C ILE A 49 4.02 18.50 -10.54
N ILE A 50 3.25 18.50 -9.46
CA ILE A 50 2.51 19.68 -8.96
C ILE A 50 3.47 20.85 -8.69
N ASN A 51 4.58 20.60 -7.98
CA ASN A 51 5.59 21.63 -7.71
C ASN A 51 6.24 22.16 -8.98
N LYS A 52 6.47 21.32 -10.00
CA LYS A 52 6.97 21.77 -11.30
C LYS A 52 5.95 22.64 -12.03
N LEU A 53 4.68 22.24 -12.08
CA LEU A 53 3.61 23.03 -12.69
C LEU A 53 3.52 24.40 -12.04
N TYR A 54 3.53 24.45 -10.71
CA TYR A 54 3.53 25.71 -9.96
C TYR A 54 4.75 26.58 -10.29
N LYS A 55 5.96 25.99 -10.35
CA LYS A 55 7.19 26.70 -10.74
C LYS A 55 7.18 27.23 -12.18
N THR A 56 6.38 26.64 -13.07
CA THR A 56 6.18 27.17 -14.44
C THR A 56 5.23 28.38 -14.51
N GLY A 57 4.70 28.83 -13.37
CA GLY A 57 3.79 29.98 -13.28
C GLY A 57 2.31 29.61 -13.30
N MET A 58 1.97 28.32 -13.35
CA MET A 58 0.60 27.86 -13.21
C MET A 58 0.12 28.06 -11.77
N ASN A 59 -1.03 28.69 -11.59
CA ASN A 59 -1.56 28.93 -10.25
C ASN A 59 -2.22 27.66 -9.69
N ILE A 60 -2.46 27.63 -8.38
CA ILE A 60 -3.02 26.45 -7.68
C ILE A 60 -4.44 26.12 -8.16
N ALA A 61 -5.24 27.11 -8.54
CA ALA A 61 -6.60 26.89 -9.03
C ALA A 61 -6.61 26.19 -10.40
N ASP A 62 -5.68 26.55 -11.28
CA ASP A 62 -5.51 25.91 -12.59
C ASP A 62 -5.05 24.46 -12.44
N ILE A 63 -4.10 24.20 -11.53
CA ILE A 63 -3.64 22.84 -11.21
C ILE A 63 -4.79 22.00 -10.64
N SER A 64 -5.57 22.58 -9.73
CA SER A 64 -6.77 21.96 -9.16
C SER A 64 -7.79 21.60 -10.25
N ALA A 65 -8.09 22.53 -11.16
CA ALA A 65 -9.01 22.27 -12.27
C ALA A 65 -8.50 21.18 -13.24
N MET A 66 -7.20 21.17 -13.54
CA MET A 66 -6.59 20.16 -14.42
C MET A 66 -6.56 18.76 -13.80
N THR A 67 -6.33 18.67 -12.49
CA THR A 67 -6.24 17.40 -11.77
C THR A 67 -7.61 16.88 -11.31
N GLY A 68 -8.63 17.75 -11.27
CA GLY A 68 -9.93 17.44 -10.69
C GLY A 68 -9.94 17.40 -9.17
N GLU A 69 -8.85 17.81 -8.53
CA GLU A 69 -8.67 17.81 -7.07
C GLU A 69 -9.02 19.16 -6.47
N SER A 70 -9.30 19.18 -5.17
CA SER A 70 -9.54 20.45 -4.46
C SER A 70 -8.25 21.28 -4.31
N VAL A 71 -8.42 22.60 -4.20
CA VAL A 71 -7.32 23.53 -3.92
C VAL A 71 -6.61 23.19 -2.61
N GLU A 72 -7.35 22.73 -1.58
CA GLU A 72 -6.75 22.27 -0.33
C GLU A 72 -5.81 21.08 -0.54
N ILE A 73 -6.22 20.09 -1.34
CA ILE A 73 -5.39 18.91 -1.62
C ILE A 73 -4.12 19.30 -2.37
N ILE A 74 -4.21 20.18 -3.37
CA ILE A 74 -3.03 20.68 -4.09
C ILE A 74 -2.07 21.40 -3.13
N ARG A 75 -2.58 22.27 -2.26
CA ARG A 75 -1.75 22.95 -1.23
C ARG A 75 -1.08 21.96 -0.28
N LEU A 76 -1.82 20.94 0.18
CA LEU A 76 -1.28 19.91 1.06
C LEU A 76 -0.16 19.12 0.38
N MET A 77 -0.31 18.79 -0.90
CA MET A 77 0.73 18.11 -1.68
C MET A 77 2.00 18.96 -1.83
N MET A 78 1.88 20.28 -1.90
CA MET A 78 3.02 21.21 -2.00
C MET A 78 3.74 21.46 -0.66
N ASN A 79 3.02 21.46 0.47
CA ASN A 79 3.57 21.87 1.78
C ASN A 79 4.46 20.83 2.49
N ASP A 80 4.49 19.58 2.06
CA ASP A 80 5.31 18.50 2.65
C ASP A 80 6.79 18.52 2.19
N GLU A 81 7.26 19.56 1.51
CA GLU A 81 8.67 19.71 1.07
C GLU A 81 9.57 20.35 2.16
N SER A 82 9.27 20.16 3.46
CA SER A 82 10.03 20.71 4.61
C SER A 82 11.09 19.77 5.15
#